data_AF-A0A953EWA9-F1
#
_entry.id   AF-A0A953EWA9-F1
#
_cell.length_a   1.000
_cell.length_b   1.000
_cell.length_c   1.000
_cell.angle_alpha   90.00
_cell.angle_beta   90.00
_cell.angle_gamma   90.00
#
_symmetry.space_group_name_H-M   'P 1'
#
loop_
_entity.id
_entity.type
_entity.pdbx_description
1 polymer ?
#
loop_
_entity_poly.entity_id
_entity_poly.type
_entity_poly.pdbx_seq_one_letter_code
_entity_poly.pdbx_strand_id
1 'polypeptide(L)' 'MSDCALTSDLRVERRRDGAIVVRVASCDADGRPLPDAVFSFREGDSQYAKWERELLEHKVVPR' A
#
# COMPACT_ATOMS: atom_id res chain seq x y z
N MET A 1 -24.83 4.78 -5.05
CA MET A 1 -24.01 4.29 -3.92
C MET A 1 -22.67 3.93 -4.52
N SER A 2 -21.64 4.75 -4.30
CA SER A 2 -20.34 4.58 -4.94
C SER A 2 -19.60 3.39 -4.35
N ASP A 3 -19.32 2.41 -5.20
CA ASP A 3 -18.50 1.23 -4.95
C ASP A 3 -17.02 1.61 -4.73
N CYS A 4 -16.69 2.16 -3.56
CA CYS A 4 -15.29 2.21 -3.11
C CYS A 4 -14.79 0.86 -2.57
N ALA A 5 -15.63 -0.18 -2.59
CA ALA A 5 -15.43 -1.40 -1.81
C ALA A 5 -14.91 -2.61 -2.60
N LEU A 6 -14.63 -2.50 -3.89
CA LEU A 6 -14.24 -3.67 -4.68
C LEU A 6 -12.74 -3.63 -4.98
N THR A 7 -12.00 -4.18 -4.00
CA THR A 7 -10.54 -4.37 -3.91
C THR A 7 -9.78 -3.16 -3.39
N SER A 8 -9.24 -3.29 -2.18
CA SER A 8 -8.26 -2.35 -1.63
C SER A 8 -7.07 -2.29 -2.58
N ASP A 9 -7.02 -1.25 -3.43
CA ASP A 9 -5.88 -0.97 -4.30
C ASP A 9 -4.64 -0.73 -3.41
N LEU A 10 -3.90 -1.82 -3.17
CA LEU A 10 -2.70 -1.87 -2.36
C LEU A 10 -1.49 -1.86 -3.31
N ARG A 11 -0.63 -0.86 -3.15
CA ARG A 11 0.63 -0.78 -3.89
C ARG A 11 1.80 -0.80 -2.94
N VAL A 12 2.73 -1.73 -3.18
CA VAL A 12 3.98 -1.83 -2.42
C VAL A 12 5.14 -1.60 -3.37
N GLU A 13 6.07 -0.72 -2.99
CA GLU A 13 7.29 -0.44 -3.76
C GLU A 13 8.51 -0.39 -2.83
N ARG A 14 9.69 -0.78 -3.33
CA ARG A 14 10.96 -0.52 -2.66
C ARG A 14 11.66 0.68 -3.30
N ARG A 15 12.02 1.66 -2.47
CA ARG A 15 12.76 2.84 -2.90
C ARG A 15 14.26 2.56 -2.91
N ARG A 16 15.01 3.42 -3.62
CA ARG A 16 16.48 3.32 -3.74
C ARG A 16 17.20 3.42 -2.40
N ASP A 17 16.63 4.09 -1.41
CA ASP A 17 17.18 4.25 -0.07
C ASP A 17 16.86 3.06 0.87
N GLY A 18 16.30 1.98 0.31
CA GLY A 18 15.97 0.76 1.05
C GLY A 18 14.61 0.80 1.74
N ALA A 19 13.90 1.92 1.77
CA ALA A 19 12.57 2.00 2.37
C ALA A 19 11.52 1.27 1.54
N ILE A 20 10.64 0.53 2.20
CA ILE A 20 9.43 -0.03 1.59
C ILE A 20 8.29 0.95 1.81
N VAL A 21 7.60 1.31 0.73
CA VAL A 21 6.45 2.21 0.76
C VAL A 21 5.20 1.43 0.37
N VAL A 22 4.19 1.53 1.23
CA VAL A 22 2.88 0.91 1.06
C VAL A 22 1.86 2.03 0.87
N ARG A 23 1.14 2.00 -0.25
CA ARG A 23 0.03 2.90 -0.57
C ARG A 23 -1.27 2.13 -0.57
N VAL A 24 -2.29 2.69 0.06
CA VAL A 24 -3.62 2.09 0.13
C VAL A 24 -4.63 3.14 -0.31
N ALA A 25 -5.40 2.83 -1.35
CA ALA A 25 -6.54 3.66 -1.71
C ALA A 25 -7.55 3.69 -0.55
N SER A 26 -8.11 4.86 -0.26
CA SER A 26 -9.08 5.02 0.82
C SER A 26 -10.21 5.96 0.41
N CYS A 27 -11.34 5.86 1.11
CA CYS A 27 -12.53 6.68 0.86
C CYS A 27 -13.16 7.10 2.20
N ASP A 28 -13.90 8.21 2.19
CA ASP A 28 -14.66 8.65 3.36
C ASP A 28 -15.94 7.81 3.56
N ALA A 29 -16.70 8.11 4.62
CA ALA A 29 -17.93 7.40 4.95
C ALA A 29 -19.02 7.52 3.87
N ASP A 30 -18.94 8.53 3.01
CA ASP A 30 -19.86 8.76 1.88
C ASP A 30 -19.35 8.09 0.58
N GLY A 31 -18.23 7.36 0.65
CA GLY A 31 -17.61 6.69 -0.49
C GLY A 31 -16.89 7.65 -1.45
N ARG A 32 -16.52 8.85 -0.99
CA ARG A 32 -15.70 9.78 -1.78
C ARG A 32 -14.23 9.40 -1.64
N PRO A 33 -13.47 9.38 -2.75
CA PRO A 33 -12.05 9.02 -2.69
C PRO A 33 -11.29 10.04 -1.83
N LEU A 34 -10.46 9.51 -0.94
CA LEU A 34 -9.50 10.25 -0.15
C LEU A 34 -8.11 10.08 -0.76
N PRO A 35 -7.15 10.93 -0.38
CA PRO A 35 -5.75 10.66 -0.69
C PRO A 35 -5.33 9.27 -0.21
N ASP A 36 -4.44 8.62 -0.96
CA ASP A 36 -3.88 7.34 -0.55
C ASP A 36 -3.25 7.45 0.85
N ALA A 37 -3.55 6.47 1.71
CA ALA A 37 -2.80 6.29 2.94
C ALA A 37 -1.41 5.74 2.58
N VAL A 38 -0.36 6.45 2.97
CA VAL A 38 1.03 6.10 2.66
C VAL A 38 1.78 5.75 3.95
N PHE A 39 2.33 4.54 3.98
CA PHE A 39 3.18 4.05 5.06
C PHE A 39 4.58 3.79 4.53
N SER A 40 5.60 4.09 5.33
CA SER A 40 7.00 3.79 5.00
C SER A 40 7.62 2.97 6.11
N PHE A 41 8.30 1.90 5.71
CA PHE A 41 8.98 0.98 6.60
C PHE A 41 10.45 0.89 6.22
N ARG A 42 11.33 0.91 7.21
CA ARG A 42 12.77 0.66 7.07
C ARG A 42 13.16 -0.64 7.76
N GLU A 43 14.31 -1.17 7.38
CA GLU A 43 14.90 -2.31 8.06
C GLU A 43 15.01 -2.03 9.57
N GLY A 44 14.49 -2.94 10.38
CA GLY A 44 14.34 -2.78 11.83
C GLY A 44 12.91 -2.45 12.28
N ASP A 45 12.04 -1.92 11.41
CA ASP A 45 10.63 -1.73 11.76
C ASP A 45 9.93 -3.08 11.90
N SER A 46 9.03 -3.18 12.90
CA SER A 46 8.35 -4.43 13.26
C SER A 46 7.53 -5.05 12.12
N GLN A 47 7.20 -4.28 11.07
CA GLN A 47 6.45 -4.74 9.89
C GLN A 47 7.27 -4.77 8.59
N TYR A 48 8.55 -4.40 8.62
CA TYR A 48 9.37 -4.35 7.40
C TYR A 48 9.43 -5.71 6.68
N ALA A 49 9.78 -6.78 7.41
CA ALA A 49 9.92 -8.12 6.85
C ALA A 49 8.63 -8.66 6.24
N LYS A 50 7.48 -8.30 6.81
CA LYS A 50 6.17 -8.63 6.24
C LYS A 50 6.02 -8.00 4.85
N TRP A 51 6.22 -6.69 4.76
CA TRP A 51 6.02 -5.97 3.49
C TRP A 51 7.10 -6.28 2.45
N GLU A 52 8.30 -6.65 2.88
CA GLU A 52 9.33 -7.16 1.98
C GLU A 52 8.90 -8.49 1.34
N ARG A 53 8.32 -9.40 2.13
CA ARG A 53 7.77 -10.64 1.59
C ARG A 53 6.60 -10.38 0.64
N GLU A 54 5.66 -9.51 0.99
CA GLU A 54 4.54 -9.13 0.11
C GLU A 54 5.03 -8.57 -1.23
N LEU A 55 6.08 -7.73 -1.22
CA LEU A 55 6.69 -7.18 -2.44
C LEU A 55 7.31 -8.27 -3.33
N LEU A 56 7.87 -9.33 -2.74
CA LEU A 56 8.51 -10.43 -3.47
C LEU A 56 7.49 -11.43 -3.99
N GLU A 57 6.43 -11.70 -3.23
CA GLU A 57 5.41 -12.70 -3.53
C GLU A 57 4.35 -12.16 -4.49
N HIS A 58 3.95 -10.90 -4.31
CA HIS A 58 3.01 -10.22 -5.18
C HIS A 58 3.79 -9.32 -6.15
N LYS A 59 3.78 -9.66 -7.45
CA LYS A 59 4.00 -8.66 -8.50
C LYS A 59 2.85 -7.66 -8.41
N VAL A 60 2.99 -6.68 -7.52
CA VAL A 60 2.02 -5.61 -7.30
C VAL A 60 1.66 -5.02 -8.66
N VAL A 61 0.36 -5.02 -8.95
CA VAL A 61 -0.21 -4.77 -10.28
C VAL A 61 0.26 -3.41 -10.79
N PRO A 62 0.99 -3.36 -11.92
CA PRO A 62 1.26 -2.09 -12.59
C PRO A 62 -0.05 -1.59 -13.21
N ARG A 63 -0.21 -0.27 -13.13
CA ARG A 63 -1.35 0.52 -13.63
C ARG A 63 -1.73 0.20 -15.07
#